data_AF-A0A521XKG6-F1
#
_entry.id   AF-A0A521XKG6-F1
#
_cell.length_a   1.000
_cell.length_b   1.000
_cell.length_c   1.000
_cell.angle_alpha   90.00
_cell.angle_beta   90.00
_cell.angle_gamma   90.00
#
_symmetry.space_group_name_H-M   'P 1'
#
loop_
_entity.id
_entity.type
_entity.pdbx_description
1 polymer ?
#
loop_
_entity_poly.entity_id
_entity_poly.type
_entity_poly.pdbx_seq_one_letter_code
_entity_poly.pdbx_strand_id
1 'polypeptide(L)' 'MAKRDPERTMKLRIAVRYLLDRDSLIKGNQSRLAEHFKVSRQRVHQIVCEERQRDPHVVEQVRHDQMVASH' A
#
# COMPACT_ATOMS: atom_id res chain seq x y z
N MET A 1 -6.56 20.33 -12.85
CA MET A 1 -5.96 19.31 -11.96
C MET A 1 -6.23 19.71 -10.51
N ALA A 2 -6.96 18.89 -9.74
CA ALA A 2 -7.31 19.23 -8.36
C ALA A 2 -6.04 19.51 -7.53
N LYS A 3 -6.04 20.62 -6.78
CA LYS A 3 -4.97 20.98 -5.84
C LYS A 3 -4.63 19.75 -5.00
N ARG A 4 -3.40 19.25 -5.15
CA ARG A 4 -2.88 18.14 -4.36
C ARG A 4 -2.93 18.58 -2.91
N ASP A 5 -3.73 17.89 -2.11
CA ASP A 5 -3.78 18.09 -0.67
C ASP A 5 -2.60 17.31 -0.08
N PRO A 6 -1.55 18.00 0.38
CA PRO A 6 -0.34 17.36 0.86
C PRO A 6 -0.60 16.58 2.16
N GLU A 7 -1.49 17.07 3.03
CA GLU A 7 -1.82 16.42 4.30
C GLU A 7 -2.54 15.09 4.09
N ARG A 8 -3.53 15.05 3.19
CA ARG A 8 -4.23 13.83 2.82
C ARG A 8 -3.28 12.79 2.24
N THR A 9 -2.34 13.23 1.39
CA THR A 9 -1.34 12.33 0.78
C THR A 9 -0.40 11.78 1.86
N MET A 10 0.00 12.61 2.82
CA MET A 10 0.82 12.20 3.96
C MET A 10 0.10 11.18 4.84
N LYS A 11 -1.16 11.42 5.20
CA LYS A 11 -1.97 10.47 5.99
C LYS A 11 -2.16 9.13 5.27
N LEU A 12 -2.37 9.16 3.95
CA LEU A 12 -2.47 7.94 3.14
C LEU A 12 -1.15 7.15 3.15
N ARG A 13 0.00 7.82 3.04
CA ARG A 13 1.32 7.15 3.14
C ARG A 13 1.53 6.48 4.48
N ILE A 14 1.16 7.15 5.59
CA ILE A 14 1.27 6.58 6.94
C ILE A 14 0.40 5.31 7.06
N ALA A 15 -0.85 5.37 6.59
CA ALA A 15 -1.76 4.22 6.61
C ALA A 15 -1.24 3.05 5.75
N VAL A 16 -0.74 3.34 4.54
CA VAL A 16 -0.15 2.32 3.65
C VAL A 16 1.07 1.67 4.30
N ARG A 17 1.96 2.46 4.90
CA ARG A 17 3.14 1.95 5.59
C ARG A 17 2.78 1.05 6.75
N TYR A 18 1.82 1.45 7.59
CA TYR A 18 1.33 0.64 8.71
C TYR A 18 0.72 -0.70 8.26
N LEU A 19 -0.01 -0.70 7.14
CA LEU A 19 -0.61 -1.92 6.60
C LEU A 19 0.42 -2.83 5.93
N LEU A 20 1.47 -2.26 5.33
CA LEU A 20 2.59 -3.02 4.77
C LEU A 20 3.45 -3.66 5.86
N ASP A 21 3.75 -2.93 6.94
CA ASP A 21 4.50 -3.41 8.10
C ASP A 21 3.86 -4.65 8.75
N ARG A 22 2.51 -4.67 8.81
CA ARG A 22 1.73 -5.77 9.40
C ARG A 22 1.34 -6.89 8.43
N ASP A 23 1.90 -6.90 7.22
CA ASP A 23 1.52 -7.78 6.10
C ASP A 23 0.00 -7.86 5.84
N SER A 24 -0.72 -6.80 6.22
CA SER A 24 -2.18 -6.76 6.21
C SER A 24 -2.73 -6.04 4.97
N LEU A 25 -1.90 -5.82 3.94
CA LEU A 25 -2.31 -5.12 2.73
C LEU A 25 -2.96 -6.08 1.71
N ILE A 26 -4.11 -6.65 2.08
CA ILE A 26 -4.91 -7.54 1.22
C ILE A 26 -5.49 -6.73 0.03
N LYS A 27 -5.75 -7.37 -1.12
CA LYS A 27 -6.33 -6.74 -2.33
C LYS A 27 -7.54 -5.82 -2.08
N GLY A 28 -8.38 -6.13 -1.10
CA GLY A 28 -9.55 -5.31 -0.72
C GLY A 28 -9.21 -3.99 -0.03
N ASN A 29 -8.05 -3.91 0.63
CA ASN A 29 -7.68 -2.73 1.43
C ASN A 29 -7.32 -1.53 0.56
N GLN A 30 -6.80 -1.73 -0.66
CA GLN A 30 -6.50 -0.62 -1.57
C GLN A 30 -7.76 0.10 -2.06
N SER A 31 -8.85 -0.64 -2.33
CA SER A 31 -10.13 -0.04 -2.71
C SER A 31 -10.74 0.72 -1.53
N ARG A 32 -10.68 0.15 -0.32
CA ARG A 32 -11.17 0.81 0.90
C ARG A 32 -10.38 2.08 1.24
N LEU A 33 -9.06 2.06 1.05
CA LEU A 33 -8.21 3.26 1.16
C LEU A 33 -8.56 4.32 0.11
N ALA A 34 -8.81 3.91 -1.13
CA ALA A 34 -9.20 4.82 -2.21
C ALA A 34 -10.50 5.58 -1.87
N GLU A 35 -11.51 4.85 -1.39
CA GLU A 35 -12.79 5.42 -0.95
C GLU A 35 -12.66 6.32 0.27
N HIS A 36 -11.89 5.89 1.28
CA HIS A 36 -11.69 6.63 2.52
C HIS A 36 -10.94 7.94 2.29
N PHE A 37 -9.86 7.91 1.52
CA PHE A 37 -9.03 9.08 1.22
C PHE A 37 -9.55 9.89 0.02
N LYS A 38 -10.64 9.47 -0.63
CA LYS A 38 -11.21 10.13 -1.82
C LYS A 38 -10.17 10.31 -2.93
N VAL A 39 -9.41 9.25 -3.19
CA VAL A 39 -8.40 9.19 -4.27
C VAL A 39 -8.69 8.01 -5.18
N SER A 40 -8.07 7.98 -6.36
CA SER A 40 -8.21 6.82 -7.25
C SER A 40 -7.45 5.60 -6.69
N ARG A 41 -7.96 4.40 -7.00
CA ARG A 41 -7.26 3.14 -6.69
C ARG A 41 -5.86 3.09 -7.31
N GLN A 42 -5.69 3.65 -8.50
CA GLN A 42 -4.38 3.80 -9.15
C GLN A 42 -3.42 4.64 -8.30
N ARG A 43 -3.89 5.73 -7.67
CA ARG A 43 -3.04 6.55 -6.82
C ARG A 43 -2.61 5.82 -5.55
N VAL A 44 -3.52 5.05 -4.94
CA VAL A 44 -3.18 4.18 -3.80
C VAL A 44 -2.13 3.15 -4.22
N HIS A 45 -2.33 2.49 -5.36
CA HIS A 45 -1.38 1.52 -5.90
C HIS A 45 0.02 2.12 -6.12
N GLN A 46 0.11 3.32 -6.71
CA GLN A 46 1.38 4.03 -6.87
C GLN A 46 2.08 4.25 -5.53
N ILE A 47 1.36 4.74 -4.53
CA ILE A 47 1.93 4.99 -3.19
C ILE A 47 2.40 3.69 -2.53
N VAL A 48 1.65 2.59 -2.69
CA VAL A 48 2.06 1.27 -2.20
C VAL A 48 3.37 0.83 -2.85
N CYS A 49 3.51 0.97 -4.17
CA CYS A 49 4.75 0.65 -4.87
C CYS A 49 5.92 1.55 -4.44
N GLU A 50 5.69 2.85 -4.30
CA GLU A 50 6.68 3.82 -3.81
C GLU A 50 7.18 3.45 -2.40
N GLU A 51 6.28 3.13 -1.46
CA GLU A 51 6.67 2.78 -0.10
C GLU A 51 7.37 1.41 -0.01
N ARG A 52 6.97 0.43 -0.83
CA ARG A 52 7.69 -0.87 -0.94
C ARG A 52 9.11 -0.73 -1.47
N GLN A 53 9.35 0.21 -2.38
CA GLN A 53 10.70 0.48 -2.90
C GLN A 53 11.56 1.28 -1.92
N ARG A 54 10.92 2.09 -1.08
CA ARG A 54 11.61 2.99 -0.14
C ARG A 54 12.11 2.27 1.12
N ASP A 55 11.51 1.13 1.47
CA ASP A 55 11.85 0.39 2.69
C ASP A 55 12.32 -1.05 2.37
N PRO A 56 13.65 -1.28 2.27
CA PRO A 56 14.20 -2.60 1.96
C PRO A 56 14.05 -3.64 3.08
N HIS A 57 13.63 -3.25 4.29
CA HIS A 57 13.44 -4.18 5.41
C HIS A 57 12.08 -4.90 5.38
N VAL A 58 11.14 -4.50 4.51
CA VAL A 58 9.82 -5.14 4.33
C VAL A 58 9.86 -6.27 3.27
N VAL A 59 11.03 -6.56 2.69
CA VAL A 59 11.17 -7.47 1.53
C VAL A 59 11.39 -8.94 1.94
N GLU A 60 11.54 -9.27 3.22
CA GLU A 60 11.82 -10.65 3.66
C GLU A 60 10.57 -11.56 3.81
N GLN A 61 9.35 -11.07 3.55
CA GLN A 61 8.13 -11.86 3.80
C GLN A 61 7.33 -12.26 2.55
N VAL A 62 7.58 -11.62 1.40
CA VAL A 62 6.86 -11.93 0.13
C VAL A 62 7.40 -13.21 -0.56
N ARG A 63 8.53 -13.76 -0.11
CA ARG A 63 9.10 -15.00 -0.66
C ARG A 63 8.47 -16.28 -0.13
N HIS A 64 7.72 -16.24 0.98
CA HIS A 64 7.19 -17.47 1.60
C HIS A 64 5.87 -17.97 0.97
N ASP A 65 5.05 -17.07 0.40
CA ASP A 65 3.72 -17.44 -0.12
C ASP A 65 3.75 -18.04 -1.54
N GLN A 66 4.90 -17.98 -2.23
CA GLN A 66 5.03 -18.52 -3.60
C GLN A 66 5.47 -20.00 -3.65
N MET A 67 5.75 -20.65 -2.51
CA MET A 67 6.22 -22.05 -2.46
C MET A 67 5.18 -23.08 -1.96
N VAL A 68 3.98 -22.66 -1.57
CA VAL A 68 2.95 -23.58 -1.02
C VAL A 68 1.81 -23.92 -2.01
N ALA A 69 1.81 -23.34 -3.21
CA ALA A 69 0.81 -23.62 -4.25
C ALA A 69 1.25 -24.71 -5.25
N SER A 70 2.15 -25.60 -4.85
CA SER A 70 2.58 -26.75 -5.64
C SER A 70 2.86 -27.95 -4.74
N HIS A 71 1.79 -28.55 -4.20
CA HIS A 71 1.72 -29.96 -3.81
C HIS A 71 0.26 -30.41 -3.83
#